data_AF-A0A350IT69-F1
#
_entry.id   AF-A0A350IT69-F1
#
_cell.length_a   1.000
_cell.length_b   1.000
_cell.length_c   1.000
_cell.angle_alpha   90.00
_cell.angle_beta   90.00
_cell.angle_gamma   90.00
#
_symmetry.space_group_name_H-M   'P 1'
#
loop_
_entity.id
_entity.type
_entity.pdbx_description
1 polymer ?
#
loop_
_entity_poly.entity_id
_entity_poly.type
_entity_poly.pdbx_seq_one_letter_code
_entity_poly.pdbx_strand_id
1 'polypeptide(L)'
;MSRRCLVPGGAGWPAPVDDLAALHPSLRVVSLWVEGEQSELPELPGVAVVGARRASVAGLEVARRIAGDLARRGVTVVSGFAEGIDAAAHRGCLAAGGRTVAVLGSGLAV
;
A
#
# COMPACT_ATOMS: atom_id res chain seq x y z
N MET A 1 10.99 -4.62 13.75
CA MET A 1 10.77 -4.15 12.37
C MET A 1 12.10 -3.67 11.82
N SER A 2 12.59 -4.29 10.75
CA SER A 2 13.82 -3.88 10.06
C SER A 2 13.52 -2.92 8.93
N ARG A 3 14.35 -1.89 8.75
CA ARG A 3 14.33 -1.00 7.58
C ARG A 3 15.32 -1.47 6.53
N ARG A 4 14.95 -1.34 5.26
CA ARG A 4 15.83 -1.66 4.12
C ARG A 4 15.59 -0.72 2.95
N CYS A 5 16.63 -0.58 2.13
CA CYS A 5 16.55 0.10 0.83
C CYS A 5 16.50 -0.97 -0.26
N LEU A 6 15.46 -0.92 -1.08
CA LEU A 6 15.31 -1.73 -2.29
C LEU A 6 15.72 -0.89 -3.50
N VAL A 7 16.41 -1.52 -4.44
CA VAL A 7 16.87 -0.89 -5.69
C VAL A 7 16.32 -1.67 -6.89
N PRO A 8 16.10 -1.01 -8.04
CA PRO A 8 15.66 -1.69 -9.26
C PRO A 8 16.51 -2.90 -9.61
N GLY A 9 15.84 -4.02 -9.94
CA GLY A 9 16.49 -5.31 -10.24
C GLY A 9 17.06 -6.07 -9.04
N GLY A 10 17.00 -5.49 -7.83
CA GLY A 10 17.39 -6.14 -6.59
C GLY A 10 16.32 -7.11 -6.04
N ALA A 11 16.72 -7.96 -5.09
CA ALA A 11 15.81 -8.88 -4.44
C ALA A 11 14.67 -8.13 -3.70
N GLY A 12 13.43 -8.53 -3.95
CA GLY A 12 12.24 -7.91 -3.34
C GLY A 12 11.79 -6.59 -3.98
N TRP A 13 12.42 -6.15 -5.09
CA TRP A 13 11.95 -5.02 -5.87
C TRP A 13 10.57 -5.32 -6.51
N PRO A 14 9.53 -4.49 -6.29
CA PRO A 14 8.23 -4.67 -6.91
C PRO A 14 8.27 -4.28 -8.38
N ALA A 15 8.35 -5.27 -9.29
CA ALA A 15 8.54 -5.05 -10.72
C ALA A 15 7.57 -4.01 -11.35
N PRO A 16 6.27 -3.93 -10.99
CA PRO A 16 5.38 -2.92 -11.58
C PRO A 16 5.67 -1.46 -11.20
N VAL A 17 6.60 -1.21 -10.28
CA VAL A 17 7.11 0.15 -10.06
C VAL A 17 7.92 0.64 -11.26
N ASP A 18 8.52 -0.27 -12.03
CA ASP A 18 9.27 0.09 -13.25
C ASP A 18 8.36 0.62 -14.36
N ASP A 19 7.06 0.27 -14.35
CA ASP A 19 6.05 0.75 -15.30
C ASP A 19 5.85 2.27 -15.21
N LEU A 20 6.16 2.89 -14.06
CA LEU A 20 6.07 4.35 -13.90
C LEU A 20 7.02 5.09 -14.84
N ALA A 21 8.21 4.55 -15.08
CA ALA A 21 9.17 5.16 -16.00
C ALA A 21 8.67 5.09 -17.47
N ALA A 22 7.83 4.11 -17.80
CA ALA A 22 7.18 4.03 -19.10
C ALA A 22 6.07 5.08 -19.28
N LEU A 23 5.43 5.53 -18.19
CA LEU A 23 4.46 6.64 -18.22
C LEU A 23 5.15 7.98 -18.44
N HIS A 24 6.25 8.25 -17.73
CA HIS A 24 7.09 9.43 -17.94
C HIS A 24 8.49 9.24 -17.33
N PRO A 25 9.59 9.63 -18.01
CA PRO A 25 10.95 9.43 -17.49
C PRO A 25 11.22 10.08 -16.13
N SER A 26 10.52 11.17 -15.80
CA SER A 26 10.67 11.83 -14.49
C SER A 26 10.05 11.05 -13.33
N LEU A 27 9.25 10.01 -13.60
CA LEU A 27 8.63 9.15 -12.59
C LEU A 27 9.50 7.93 -12.25
N ARG A 28 10.73 7.88 -12.77
CA ARG A 28 11.67 6.80 -12.48
C ARG A 28 11.97 6.73 -10.98
N VAL A 29 11.62 5.62 -10.36
CA VAL A 29 11.95 5.33 -8.96
C VAL A 29 13.33 4.68 -8.92
N VAL A 30 14.27 5.28 -8.19
CA VAL A 30 15.65 4.78 -8.07
C VAL A 30 15.88 3.95 -6.81
N SER A 31 15.00 4.10 -5.81
CA SER A 31 15.05 3.37 -4.56
C SER A 31 13.71 3.41 -3.84
N LEU A 32 13.38 2.34 -3.11
CA LEU A 32 12.27 2.29 -2.17
C LEU A 32 12.79 1.99 -0.77
N TRP A 33 12.42 2.81 0.21
CA TRP A 33 12.66 2.51 1.62
C TRP A 33 11.44 1.78 2.18
N VAL A 34 11.68 0.63 2.81
CA VAL A 34 10.62 -0.23 3.33
C VAL A 34 10.88 -0.56 4.80
N GLU A 35 9.82 -0.54 5.61
CA GLU A 35 9.80 -1.02 6.98
C GLU A 35 8.71 -2.08 7.13
N GLY A 36 9.08 -3.27 7.63
CA GLY A 36 8.21 -4.45 7.72
C GLY A 36 8.94 -5.73 7.31
N GLU A 37 8.26 -6.88 7.37
CA GLU A 37 8.86 -8.18 7.04
C GLU A 37 8.96 -8.39 5.52
N GLN A 38 9.97 -9.14 5.05
CA GLN A 38 10.19 -9.36 3.60
C GLN A 38 9.17 -10.28 2.95
N SER A 39 8.79 -11.31 3.68
CA SER A 39 7.74 -12.26 3.29
C SER A 39 6.38 -11.59 3.10
N GLU A 40 6.24 -10.32 3.49
CA GLU A 40 5.01 -9.56 3.43
C GLU A 40 4.88 -8.69 2.17
N LEU A 41 5.97 -8.39 1.44
CA LEU A 41 5.82 -7.75 0.13
C LEU A 41 5.25 -8.81 -0.83
N PRO A 42 3.96 -8.73 -1.21
CA PRO A 42 3.34 -9.80 -1.97
C PRO A 42 3.91 -9.82 -3.38
N GLU A 43 4.05 -11.01 -3.96
CA GLU A 43 3.88 -11.15 -5.39
C GLU A 43 2.44 -10.68 -5.70
N LEU A 44 2.35 -9.65 -6.54
CA LEU A 44 1.10 -9.03 -6.96
C LEU A 44 0.10 -10.08 -7.48
N PRO A 45 -1.22 -9.83 -7.35
CA PRO A 45 -1.85 -8.50 -7.33
C PRO A 45 -2.26 -7.97 -5.95
N GLY A 46 -2.06 -6.67 -5.75
CA GLY A 46 -2.67 -5.86 -4.70
C GLY A 46 -3.69 -4.88 -5.29
N VAL A 47 -4.63 -4.40 -4.47
CA VAL A 47 -5.65 -3.43 -4.89
C VAL A 47 -5.46 -2.13 -4.12
N ALA A 48 -5.34 -1.03 -4.86
CA ALA A 48 -5.31 0.31 -4.28
C ALA A 48 -6.71 0.72 -3.80
N VAL A 49 -6.84 1.09 -2.53
CA VAL A 49 -8.05 1.70 -1.97
C VAL A 49 -7.68 3.10 -1.49
N VAL A 50 -8.13 4.12 -2.23
CA VAL A 50 -7.76 5.52 -2.02
C VAL A 50 -9.00 6.40 -1.96
N GLY A 51 -8.91 7.56 -1.31
CA GLY A 51 -9.99 8.52 -1.35
C GLY A 51 -9.79 9.75 -0.47
N ALA A 52 -10.90 10.41 -0.13
CA ALA A 52 -10.87 11.69 0.57
C ALA A 52 -10.34 11.57 2.02
N ARG A 53 -9.52 12.56 2.43
CA ARG A 53 -9.06 12.70 3.83
C ARG A 53 -10.21 13.00 4.80
N ARG A 54 -11.22 13.74 4.34
CA ARG A 54 -12.44 14.05 5.09
C ARG A 54 -13.65 13.34 4.46
N ALA A 55 -13.73 12.04 4.65
CA ALA A 55 -14.84 11.23 4.15
C ALA A 55 -16.06 11.27 5.09
N SER A 56 -17.24 11.02 4.53
CA SER A 56 -18.46 10.80 5.31
C SER A 56 -18.39 9.48 6.08
N VAL A 57 -19.22 9.32 7.11
CA VAL A 57 -19.34 8.06 7.87
C VAL A 57 -19.60 6.88 6.93
N ALA A 58 -20.55 7.03 5.99
CA ALA A 58 -20.85 6.02 4.98
C ALA A 58 -19.63 5.70 4.09
N GLY A 59 -18.87 6.71 3.66
CA GLY A 59 -17.66 6.50 2.87
C GLY A 59 -16.59 5.70 3.64
N LEU A 60 -16.41 6.00 4.93
CA LEU A 60 -15.49 5.26 5.80
C LEU A 60 -15.94 3.80 6.01
N GLU A 61 -17.25 3.56 6.16
CA GLU A 61 -17.81 2.21 6.28
C GLU A 61 -17.61 1.39 5.01
N VAL A 62 -17.87 2.00 3.84
CA VAL A 62 -17.66 1.35 2.53
C VAL A 62 -16.17 1.00 2.34
N ALA A 63 -15.25 1.91 2.65
CA ALA A 63 -13.82 1.66 2.54
C ALA A 63 -13.37 0.49 3.44
N ARG A 64 -13.83 0.45 4.71
CA ARG A 64 -13.56 -0.66 5.63
C ARG A 64 -14.09 -1.99 5.08
N ARG A 65 -15.33 -2.00 4.59
CA ARG A 65 -15.98 -3.20 4.08
C ARG A 65 -15.27 -3.75 2.85
N ILE A 66 -14.98 -2.90 1.86
CA ILE A 66 -14.24 -3.29 0.64
C ILE A 66 -12.87 -3.85 1.03
N ALA A 67 -12.11 -3.17 1.88
CA ALA A 67 -10.79 -3.62 2.29
C ALA A 67 -10.84 -4.96 3.06
N GLY A 68 -11.84 -5.15 3.92
CA GLY A 68 -12.07 -6.42 4.62
C GLY A 68 -12.48 -7.56 3.68
N ASP A 69 -13.29 -7.28 2.66
CA ASP A 69 -13.68 -8.26 1.64
C ASP A 69 -12.47 -8.69 0.78
N LEU A 70 -11.61 -7.75 0.42
CA LEU A 70 -10.35 -8.02 -0.28
C LEU A 70 -9.41 -8.87 0.57
N ALA A 71 -9.22 -8.50 1.83
CA ALA A 71 -8.40 -9.23 2.81
C ALA A 71 -8.84 -10.69 2.95
N ARG A 72 -10.14 -10.95 3.12
CA ARG A 72 -10.69 -12.32 3.23
C ARG A 72 -10.44 -13.19 2.00
N ARG A 73 -10.17 -12.57 0.85
CA ARG A 73 -9.85 -13.24 -0.41
C ARG A 73 -8.34 -13.39 -0.64
N GLY A 74 -7.52 -13.04 0.36
CA GLY A 74 -6.05 -13.05 0.26
C GLY A 74 -5.48 -11.90 -0.57
N VAL A 75 -6.28 -10.88 -0.91
CA VAL A 75 -5.82 -9.74 -1.70
C VAL A 75 -5.21 -8.69 -0.79
N THR A 76 -4.00 -8.24 -1.12
CA THR A 76 -3.32 -7.19 -0.37
C THR A 76 -3.96 -5.83 -0.68
N VAL A 77 -4.27 -5.05 0.36
CA VAL A 77 -4.78 -3.69 0.24
C VAL A 77 -3.63 -2.69 0.26
N VAL A 78 -3.51 -1.87 -0.78
CA VAL A 78 -2.49 -0.81 -0.88
C VAL A 78 -3.15 0.56 -0.68
N SER A 79 -2.56 1.45 0.11
CA SER A 79 -3.08 2.80 0.32
C SER A 79 -1.99 3.79 0.78
N GLY A 80 -2.31 5.08 0.93
CA GLY A 80 -1.35 6.17 1.15
C GLY A 80 -1.07 6.54 2.62
N PHE A 81 -1.63 5.79 3.59
CA PHE A 81 -1.52 6.05 5.03
C PHE A 81 -2.05 7.43 5.48
N ALA A 82 -2.92 8.06 4.69
CA ALA A 82 -3.56 9.31 5.07
C ALA A 82 -4.76 9.09 6.02
N GLU A 83 -5.25 10.18 6.63
CA GLU A 83 -6.56 10.18 7.29
C GLU A 83 -7.69 9.86 6.29
N GLY A 84 -8.87 9.51 6.81
CA GLY A 84 -10.05 9.26 6.00
C GLY A 84 -10.06 7.87 5.37
N ILE A 85 -10.24 7.80 4.05
CA ILE A 85 -10.42 6.54 3.32
C ILE A 85 -9.22 5.60 3.46
N ASP A 86 -7.99 6.12 3.38
CA ASP A 86 -6.77 5.32 3.48
C ASP A 86 -6.68 4.61 4.84
N ALA A 87 -6.79 5.37 5.94
CA ALA A 87 -6.84 4.83 7.29
C ALA A 87 -7.99 3.82 7.49
N ALA A 88 -9.16 4.09 6.89
CA ALA A 88 -10.30 3.17 6.94
C ALA A 88 -10.01 1.85 6.20
N ALA A 89 -9.37 1.91 5.03
CA ALA A 89 -8.99 0.74 4.25
C ALA A 89 -7.97 -0.13 5.01
N HIS A 90 -6.89 0.48 5.52
CA HIS A 90 -5.90 -0.24 6.34
C HIS A 90 -6.55 -0.95 7.54
N ARG A 91 -7.41 -0.24 8.28
CA ARG A 91 -8.11 -0.80 9.44
C ARG A 91 -9.05 -1.95 9.05
N GLY A 92 -9.82 -1.79 7.97
CA GLY A 92 -10.73 -2.83 7.48
C GLY A 92 -9.99 -4.09 7.05
N CYS A 93 -8.85 -3.92 6.37
CA CYS A 93 -7.98 -5.03 5.97
C CYS A 93 -7.40 -5.78 7.18
N LEU A 94 -6.78 -5.05 8.12
CA LEU A 94 -6.17 -5.63 9.32
C LEU A 94 -7.21 -6.32 10.23
N ALA A 95 -8.39 -5.72 10.41
CA ALA A 95 -9.47 -6.32 11.19
C ALA A 95 -9.97 -7.65 10.61
N ALA A 96 -9.80 -7.87 9.31
CA ALA A 96 -10.11 -9.13 8.64
C ALA A 96 -8.94 -10.12 8.61
N GLY A 97 -7.82 -9.82 9.29
CA GLY A 97 -6.60 -10.64 9.29
C GLY A 97 -5.83 -10.61 7.96
N GLY A 98 -6.11 -9.62 7.10
CA GLY A 98 -5.45 -9.48 5.81
C GLY A 98 -4.14 -8.70 5.87
N ARG A 99 -3.52 -8.58 4.71
CA ARG A 99 -2.27 -7.83 4.53
C ARG A 99 -2.51 -6.47 3.89
N THR A 100 -1.85 -5.44 4.39
CA THR A 100 -1.93 -4.10 3.82
C THR A 100 -0.56 -3.43 3.68
N VAL A 101 -0.40 -2.60 2.65
CA VAL A 101 0.82 -1.85 2.35
C VAL A 101 0.50 -0.36 2.32
N ALA A 102 1.27 0.42 3.06
CA ALA A 102 1.25 1.88 3.05
C ALA A 102 2.33 2.43 2.11
N VAL A 103 1.96 3.30 1.17
CA VAL A 103 2.89 4.06 0.33
C VAL A 103 2.92 5.50 0.83
N LEU A 104 4.01 5.88 1.50
CA LEU A 104 4.12 7.19 2.13
C LEU A 104 4.70 8.22 1.16
N GLY A 105 4.15 9.44 1.18
CA GLY A 105 4.71 10.61 0.51
C GLY A 105 5.82 11.32 1.32
N SER A 106 6.34 10.64 2.34
CA SER A 106 7.30 11.16 3.33
C SER A 106 8.37 10.11 3.62
N GLY A 107 9.38 10.47 4.41
CA GLY A 107 10.30 9.47 4.98
C GLY A 107 9.60 8.55 5.98
N LEU A 108 10.20 7.38 6.27
CA LEU A 108 9.68 6.40 7.24
C LEU A 108 9.91 6.81 8.71
N ALA A 109 10.68 7.87 8.96
CA ALA A 109 11.03 8.34 10.31
C ALA A 109 10.21 9.56 10.75
N VAL A 110 9.06 9.79 10.12
CA VAL A 110 8.12 10.85 10.49
C VAL A 110 7.17 10.45 11.60
#